data_AF-A0ABD0WJ19-F1
#
_entry.id   AF-A0ABD0WJ19-F1
#
_cell.length_a   1.000
_cell.length_b   1.000
_cell.length_c   1.000
_cell.angle_alpha   90.00
_cell.angle_beta   90.00
_cell.angle_gamma   90.00
#
_symmetry.space_group_name_H-M   'P 1'
#
loop_
_entity.id
_entity.type
_entity.pdbx_description
1 polymer ?
#
loop_
_entity_poly.entity_id
_entity_poly.type
_entity_poly.pdbx_seq_one_letter_code
_entity_poly.pdbx_strand_id
1 'polypeptide(L)' 'MSTPGASAAQLRTEVLNAVLPWIPDAVCLLAPGNNLTASRNAEDAGADFKRLLTSVCNRWPKVFVLDSPPG' A
#
# COMPACT_ATOMS: atom_id res chain seq x y z
N MET A 1 7.70 -5.58 4.67
CA MET A 1 7.93 -4.23 5.20
C MET A 1 6.65 -3.80 5.90
N SER A 2 6.75 -3.20 7.08
CA SER A 2 5.61 -2.64 7.80
C SER A 2 6.13 -1.39 8.49
N THR A 3 5.73 -0.23 7.96
CA THR A 3 6.17 1.08 8.46
C THR A 3 4.98 1.73 9.17
N PRO A 4 4.99 1.83 10.51
CA PRO A 4 3.91 2.48 11.25
C PRO A 4 3.70 3.92 10.79
N GLY A 5 2.46 4.32 10.57
CA GLY A 5 2.14 5.71 10.18
C GLY A 5 2.36 6.06 8.70
N ALA A 6 2.87 5.14 7.88
CA ALA A 6 3.20 5.45 6.48
C ALA A 6 1.95 5.74 5.63
N SER A 7 2.06 6.75 4.77
CA SER A 7 1.07 7.05 3.73
C SER A 7 1.19 6.12 2.53
N ALA A 8 0.16 6.07 1.69
CA ALA A 8 0.16 5.27 0.46
C ALA A 8 1.30 5.65 -0.49
N ALA A 9 1.68 6.93 -0.55
CA ALA A 9 2.79 7.40 -1.36
C ALA A 9 4.15 6.91 -0.83
N GLN A 10 4.34 6.89 0.49
CA GLN A 10 5.54 6.35 1.13
C GLN A 10 5.65 4.83 0.91
N LEU A 11 4.56 4.10 1.16
CA LEU A 11 4.49 2.66 0.90
C LEU A 11 4.74 2.34 -0.58
N ARG A 12 4.26 3.19 -1.51
CA ARG A 12 4.51 3.00 -2.94
C ARG A 12 5.99 3.15 -3.26
N THR A 13 6.66 4.11 -2.63
CA THR A 13 8.09 4.32 -2.78
C THR A 13 8.88 3.11 -2.27
N GLU A 14 8.49 2.56 -1.11
CA GLU A 14 9.07 1.31 -0.60
C GLU A 14 8.84 0.13 -1.56
N VAL A 15 7.63 -0.03 -2.08
CA VAL A 15 7.28 -1.10 -3.03
C VAL A 15 8.07 -0.98 -4.33
N LEU A 16 8.31 0.22 -4.85
CA LEU A 16 9.08 0.43 -6.08
C LEU A 16 10.57 0.16 -5.86
N ASN A 17 11.11 0.52 -4.69
CA ASN A 17 12.52 0.35 -4.36
C ASN A 17 12.87 -0.98 -3.69
N ALA A 18 11.87 -1.78 -3.30
CA ALA A 18 12.12 -3.09 -2.71
C ALA A 18 12.96 -3.93 -3.69
N VAL A 19 13.90 -4.72 -3.19
CA VAL A 19 14.58 -5.75 -3.99
C VAL A 19 14.43 -7.03 -3.20
N LEU A 20 13.57 -7.92 -3.70
CA LEU A 20 13.36 -9.23 -3.10
C LEU A 20 14.17 -10.25 -3.90
N PRO A 21 14.92 -11.15 -3.25
CA PRO A 21 15.68 -12.18 -3.96
C PRO A 21 14.79 -13.23 -4.63
N TRP A 22 13.49 -13.25 -4.31
CA TRP A 22 12.48 -14.16 -4.82
C TRP A 22 11.14 -13.46 -5.03
N ILE A 23 10.24 -14.11 -5.76
CA ILE A 23 8.85 -13.66 -5.93
C ILE A 23 8.02 -14.20 -4.76
N PRO A 24 7.38 -13.35 -3.94
CA PRO A 24 6.51 -13.79 -2.85
C PRO A 24 5.32 -14.61 -3.36
N ASP A 25 4.94 -15.65 -2.62
CA ASP A 25 3.73 -16.44 -2.90
C ASP A 25 2.44 -15.63 -2.71
N ALA A 26 2.47 -14.62 -1.84
CA ALA A 26 1.38 -13.69 -1.60
C ALA A 26 1.91 -12.39 -1.01
N VAL A 27 1.20 -11.29 -1.29
CA VAL A 27 1.43 -9.98 -0.69
C VAL A 27 0.14 -9.50 -0.05
N CYS A 28 0.19 -9.20 1.23
CA CYS A 28 -0.93 -8.58 1.95
C CYS A 28 -0.67 -7.07 2.05
N LEU A 29 -1.55 -6.29 1.45
CA LEU A 29 -1.56 -4.84 1.53
C LEU A 29 -2.64 -4.42 2.53
N LEU A 30 -2.21 -3.91 3.68
CA LEU A 30 -3.12 -3.28 4.64
C LEU A 30 -3.53 -1.91 4.10
N ALA A 31 -4.84 -1.64 4.04
CA ALA A 31 -5.35 -0.33 3.67
C ALA A 31 -4.72 0.72 4.61
N PRO A 32 -4.04 1.74 4.06
CA PRO A 32 -3.40 2.76 4.88
C PRO A 32 -4.49 3.67 5.46
N GLY A 33 -5.03 3.32 6.63
CA GLY A 33 -5.99 4.17 7.36
C GLY A 33 -5.44 5.58 7.63
N ASN A 34 -4.11 5.69 7.71
CA ASN A 34 -3.38 6.95 7.85
C ASN A 34 -3.48 7.88 6.61
N ASN A 35 -3.91 7.37 5.46
CA ASN A 35 -4.08 8.21 4.28
C ASN A 35 -5.25 9.18 4.44
N LEU A 36 -6.27 8.85 5.25
CA LEU A 36 -7.36 9.78 5.56
C LEU A 36 -6.92 10.96 6.42
N THR A 37 -5.92 10.77 7.28
CA THR A 37 -5.31 11.84 8.09
C THR A 37 -4.25 12.63 7.33
N ALA A 38 -3.59 12.02 6.34
CA ALA A 38 -2.57 12.67 5.53
C ALA A 38 -3.10 13.38 4.27
N SER A 39 -4.22 12.91 3.70
CA SER A 39 -4.85 13.49 2.50
C SER A 39 -5.88 14.56 2.85
N ARG A 40 -6.08 15.52 1.93
CA ARG A 40 -6.98 16.65 2.13
C ARG A 40 -8.47 16.26 2.11
N ASN A 41 -8.79 15.18 1.39
CA ASN A 41 -10.11 14.56 1.32
C ASN A 41 -10.00 13.04 1.00
N ALA A 42 -11.13 12.33 1.09
CA ALA A 42 -11.19 10.89 0.85
C ALA A 42 -10.92 10.48 -0.61
N GLU A 43 -11.21 11.37 -1.58
CA GLU A 43 -10.98 11.11 -3.00
C GLU A 43 -9.49 11.05 -3.32
N ASP A 44 -8.70 11.99 -2.80
CA ASP A 44 -7.24 12.02 -2.89
C ASP A 44 -6.63 10.80 -2.21
N ALA A 45 -7.15 10.43 -1.02
CA ALA A 45 -6.71 9.24 -0.31
C ALA A 45 -6.94 7.96 -1.13
N GLY A 46 -8.11 7.85 -1.78
CA GLY A 46 -8.46 6.75 -2.66
C GLY A 46 -7.60 6.70 -3.94
N ALA A 47 -7.31 7.85 -4.54
CA ALA A 47 -6.45 7.95 -5.72
C ALA A 47 -5.02 7.47 -5.40
N ASP A 48 -4.47 7.86 -4.26
CA ASP A 48 -3.14 7.44 -3.83
C ASP A 48 -3.10 5.95 -3.45
N PHE A 49 -4.14 5.45 -2.78
CA PHE A 49 -4.26 4.02 -2.52
C PHE A 49 -4.34 3.21 -3.82
N LYS A 50 -5.10 3.67 -4.82
CA LYS A 50 -5.19 3.04 -6.14
C LYS A 50 -3.81 2.97 -6.81
N ARG A 51 -3.04 4.06 -6.77
CA ARG A 51 -1.67 4.09 -7.33
C ARG A 51 -0.73 3.11 -6.63
N LEU A 52 -0.83 2.99 -5.31
CA LEU A 52 -0.10 1.99 -4.53
C LEU A 52 -0.49 0.58 -4.98
N LEU A 53 -1.79 0.25 -4.97
CA LEU A 53 -2.30 -1.06 -5.33
C LEU A 53 -1.88 -1.47 -6.75
N THR A 54 -2.00 -0.58 -7.74
CA THR A 54 -1.50 -0.83 -9.10
C THR A 54 -0.01 -1.15 -9.12
N SER A 55 0.80 -0.44 -8.33
CA SER A 55 2.25 -0.68 -8.27
C SER A 55 2.58 -2.06 -7.68
N VAL A 56 1.84 -2.48 -6.66
CA VAL A 56 1.98 -3.81 -6.02
C VAL A 56 1.55 -4.92 -6.99
N CYS A 57 0.39 -4.78 -7.63
CA CYS A 57 -0.15 -5.78 -8.58
C CYS A 57 0.70 -5.93 -9.84
N ASN A 58 1.36 -4.86 -10.31
CA ASN A 58 2.30 -4.95 -11.43
C ASN A 58 3.57 -5.73 -11.09
N ARG A 59 3.90 -5.85 -9.80
CA ARG A 59 5.15 -6.45 -9.34
C ARG A 59 4.98 -7.90 -8.88
N TRP A 60 3.84 -8.23 -8.27
CA TRP A 60 3.61 -9.54 -7.69
C TRP A 60 2.25 -10.13 -8.10
N PRO A 61 2.19 -11.44 -8.39
CA PRO A 61 1.03 -12.05 -9.03
C PRO A 61 -0.16 -12.27 -8.09
N LYS A 62 0.06 -12.28 -6.77
CA LYS A 62 -0.97 -12.56 -5.76
C LYS A 62 -0.96 -11.47 -4.69
N VAL A 63 -1.96 -10.59 -4.75
CA VAL A 63 -2.10 -9.45 -3.85
C VAL A 63 -3.46 -9.50 -3.18
N PHE A 64 -3.47 -9.38 -1.85
CA PHE A 64 -4.67 -9.29 -1.03
C PHE A 64 -4.71 -7.91 -0.38
N VAL A 65 -5.89 -7.30 -0.33
CA VAL A 65 -6.11 -6.07 0.42
C VAL A 65 -6.87 -6.42 1.69
N LEU A 66 -6.36 -5.98 2.83
CA LEU A 66 -7.03 -6.10 4.12
C LEU A 66 -7.38 -4.70 4.60
N ASP A 67 -8.63 -4.47 4.96
CA ASP A 67 -9.03 -3.21 5.59
C ASP A 67 -8.29 -3.01 6.91
N SER A 68 -8.02 -1.75 7.26
CA SER A 68 -7.38 -1.45 8.54
C SER A 68 -8.27 -1.95 9.68
N PRO A 69 -7.71 -2.61 10.71
CA PRO A 69 -8.50 -2.99 11.87
C PRO A 69 -9.18 -1.75 12.49
N PRO A 70 -10.38 -1.89 13.07
CA PRO A 70 -11.00 -0.79 13.81
C PRO A 70 -10.05 -0.38 14.94
N GLY A 71 -9.71 0.91 14.96
CA GLY A 71 -8.87 1.53 15.99
C GLY A 71 -9.60 1.74 17.31
#